data_AF-A0A2H0PEB4-F1
#
_entry.id   AF-A0A2H0PEB4-F1
#
_cell.length_a   1.000
_cell.length_b   1.000
_cell.length_c   1.000
_cell.angle_alpha   90.00
_cell.angle_beta   90.00
_cell.angle_gamma   90.00
#
_symmetry.space_group_name_H-M   'P 1'
#
loop_
_entity.id
_entity.type
_entity.pdbx_description
1 polymer ?
#
loop_
_entity_poly.entity_id
_entity_poly.type
_entity_poly.pdbx_seq_one_letter_code
_entity_poly.pdbx_strand_id
1 'polypeptide(L)'
;MSALGYTIIALARMISLVLNLYMIVIAAAVILSWIRPDPYNPIVRFIYQLTTPVLNWARRFMPRFLWKTGIDFSPIIVFFVIILIDTVLVNLLRDWGTRLLLP
;
A
#
# COMPACT_ATOMS: atom_id res chain seq x y z
N MET A 1 31.70 -9.68 1.97
CA MET A 1 30.39 -9.90 2.62
C MET A 1 29.57 -8.61 2.75
N SER A 2 30.20 -7.44 2.89
CA SER A 2 29.52 -6.12 2.96
C SER A 2 28.64 -5.75 1.76
N ALA A 3 29.05 -6.04 0.53
CA ALA A 3 28.26 -5.67 -0.67
C ALA A 3 26.88 -6.33 -0.69
N LEU A 4 26.77 -7.60 -0.28
CA LEU A 4 25.50 -8.33 -0.21
C LEU A 4 24.56 -7.76 0.88
N GLY A 5 25.11 -7.35 2.03
CA GLY A 5 24.31 -6.69 3.07
C GLY A 5 23.69 -5.38 2.58
N TYR A 6 24.48 -4.54 1.89
CA TYR A 6 23.98 -3.28 1.33
C TYR A 6 22.94 -3.48 0.23
N THR A 7 23.10 -4.48 -0.65
CA THR A 7 22.10 -4.76 -1.69
C THR A 7 20.77 -5.19 -1.10
N ILE A 8 20.77 -6.03 -0.06
CA ILE A 8 19.54 -6.45 0.64
C ILE A 8 18.86 -5.26 1.30
N ILE A 9 19.60 -4.40 2.00
CA ILE A 9 19.04 -3.20 2.63
C ILE A 9 18.46 -2.24 1.57
N ALA A 10 19.14 -2.08 0.43
CA ALA A 10 18.64 -1.26 -0.67
C ALA A 10 17.33 -1.80 -1.25
N LEU A 11 17.24 -3.12 -1.46
CA LEU A 11 16.02 -3.79 -1.90
C LEU A 11 14.88 -3.62 -0.90
N ALA A 12 15.15 -3.82 0.40
CA ALA A 12 14.17 -3.59 1.45
C ALA A 12 13.62 -2.16 1.41
N ARG A 13 14.51 -1.17 1.22
CA ARG A 13 14.13 0.24 1.09
C ARG A 13 13.30 0.53 -0.15
N MET A 14 13.62 -0.09 -1.29
CA MET A 14 12.82 0.04 -2.51
C MET A 14 11.41 -0.54 -2.35
N ILE A 15 11.29 -1.70 -1.72
CA ILE A 15 10.00 -2.32 -1.40
C ILE A 15 9.17 -1.36 -0.53
N SER A 16 9.77 -0.85 0.55
CA SER A 16 9.10 0.10 1.44
C SER A 16 8.65 1.36 0.71
N LEU A 17 9.50 1.90 -0.18
CA LEU A 17 9.15 3.07 -0.99
C LEU A 17 7.93 2.81 -1.87
N VAL A 18 7.86 1.66 -2.54
CA VAL A 18 6.72 1.28 -3.39
C VAL A 18 5.44 1.14 -2.56
N LEU A 19 5.53 0.47 -1.40
CA LEU A 19 4.40 0.32 -0.47
C LEU A 19 3.88 1.69 0.00
N ASN A 20 4.77 2.60 0.39
CA ASN A 20 4.43 3.96 0.81
C ASN A 20 3.81 4.79 -0.32
N LEU A 21 4.35 4.71 -1.54
CA LEU A 21 3.75 5.37 -2.71
C LEU A 21 2.36 4.82 -3.00
N TYR A 22 2.16 3.51 -2.87
CA TYR A 22 0.85 2.90 -3.09
C TYR A 22 -0.16 3.32 -2.01
N MET A 23 0.26 3.51 -0.75
CA MET A 23 -0.60 4.10 0.28
C MET A 23 -1.08 5.50 -0.12
N ILE A 24 -0.22 6.34 -0.70
CA ILE A 24 -0.61 7.67 -1.21
C ILE A 24 -1.65 7.54 -2.32
N VAL A 25 -1.50 6.58 -3.24
CA VAL A 25 -2.47 6.35 -4.31
C VAL A 25 -3.83 5.92 -3.75
N ILE A 26 -3.86 5.05 -2.73
CA ILE A 26 -5.10 4.65 -2.05
C ILE A 26 -5.71 5.84 -1.30
N ALA A 27 -4.92 6.64 -0.60
CA ALA A 27 -5.39 7.84 0.07
C ALA A 27 -5.99 8.85 -0.92
N ALA A 28 -5.38 9.00 -2.10
CA ALA A 28 -5.95 9.79 -3.18
C ALA A 28 -7.32 9.23 -3.59
N ALA A 29 -7.47 7.92 -3.79
CA ALA A 29 -8.76 7.31 -4.12
C ALA A 29 -9.83 7.56 -3.05
N VAL A 30 -9.48 7.55 -1.76
CA VAL A 30 -10.37 7.93 -0.65
C VAL A 30 -10.86 9.36 -0.85
N ILE A 31 -9.95 10.30 -1.08
CA ILE A 31 -10.29 11.72 -1.28
C ILE A 31 -11.21 11.88 -2.51
N LEU A 32 -10.87 11.25 -3.64
CA LEU A 32 -11.68 11.30 -4.86
C LEU A 32 -13.09 10.73 -4.64
N SER A 33 -13.24 9.75 -3.74
CA SER A 33 -14.56 9.20 -3.40
C SER A 33 -15.46 10.21 -2.68
N TRP A 34 -14.87 11.12 -1.90
CA TRP A 34 -15.61 12.15 -1.15
C TRP A 34 -15.99 13.34 -2.02
N ILE A 35 -15.04 13.83 -2.83
CA ILE A 35 -15.25 15.05 -3.62
C ILE A 35 -15.93 14.78 -4.97
N ARG A 36 -15.98 13.52 -5.44
CA ARG A 36 -16.64 13.08 -6.68
C ARG A 36 -16.22 13.92 -7.91
N PRO A 37 -14.94 13.89 -8.31
CA PRO A 37 -14.42 14.66 -9.43
C PRO A 37 -14.90 14.09 -10.77
N ASP A 38 -14.62 14.79 -11.88
CA ASP A 38 -14.97 14.33 -13.23
C ASP A 38 -14.38 12.93 -13.53
N PRO A 39 -15.23 11.91 -13.77
CA PRO A 39 -14.79 10.54 -14.03
C PRO A 39 -14.05 10.36 -15.36
N TYR A 40 -14.11 11.32 -16.28
CA TYR A 40 -13.40 11.26 -17.56
C TYR A 40 -11.95 11.74 -17.44
N ASN A 41 -11.57 12.36 -16.31
CA ASN A 41 -10.20 12.79 -16.09
C ASN A 41 -9.24 11.57 -16.09
N PRO A 42 -8.19 11.55 -16.93
CA PRO A 42 -7.27 10.41 -17.02
C PRO A 42 -6.59 10.07 -15.69
N ILE A 43 -6.29 11.05 -14.84
CA ILE A 43 -5.67 10.83 -13.52
C ILE A 43 -6.65 10.12 -12.57
N VAL A 44 -7.91 10.55 -12.58
CA VAL A 44 -8.97 9.92 -11.77
C VAL A 44 -9.17 8.46 -12.19
N ARG A 45 -9.22 8.19 -13.50
CA ARG A 45 -9.32 6.83 -14.04
C ARG A 45 -8.12 5.98 -13.66
N PHE A 46 -6.92 6.53 -13.77
CA PHE A 46 -5.68 5.83 -13.40
C PHE A 46 -5.69 5.43 -11.91
N ILE A 47 -6.03 6.36 -11.02
CA ILE A 47 -6.10 6.08 -9.57
C ILE A 47 -7.13 4.99 -9.28
N TYR A 48 -8.33 5.08 -9.85
CA TYR A 48 -9.34 4.04 -9.65
C TYR A 48 -8.93 2.70 -10.27
N GLN A 49 -8.29 2.68 -11.43
CA GLN A 49 -7.79 1.44 -12.04
C GLN A 49 -6.77 0.71 -11.14
N LEU A 50 -5.87 1.46 -10.50
CA LEU A 50 -4.86 0.88 -9.60
C LEU A 50 -5.43 0.42 -8.25
N THR A 51 -6.46 1.08 -7.76
CA THR A 51 -6.97 0.85 -6.39
C THR A 51 -8.16 -0.09 -6.35
N THR A 52 -9.04 -0.05 -7.36
CA THR A 52 -10.30 -0.80 -7.39
C THR A 52 -10.12 -2.31 -7.21
N PRO A 53 -9.15 -3.00 -7.85
CA PRO A 53 -8.96 -4.44 -7.66
C PRO A 53 -8.69 -4.81 -6.19
N VAL A 54 -7.80 -4.07 -5.53
CA VAL A 54 -7.40 -4.32 -4.14
C VAL A 54 -8.50 -3.90 -3.16
N LEU A 55 -9.15 -2.77 -3.40
CA LEU A 55 -10.30 -2.32 -2.60
C LEU A 55 -11.49 -3.30 -2.74
N ASN A 56 -11.77 -3.81 -3.94
CA ASN A 56 -12.78 -4.84 -4.15
C ASN A 56 -12.47 -6.13 -3.40
N TRP A 57 -11.20 -6.52 -3.34
CA TRP A 57 -10.78 -7.65 -2.53
C TRP A 57 -11.00 -7.37 -1.03
N ALA A 58 -10.60 -6.19 -0.54
CA ALA A 58 -10.81 -5.79 0.84
C ALA A 58 -12.30 -5.72 1.24
N ARG A 59 -13.18 -5.24 0.35
CA ARG A 59 -14.64 -5.20 0.55
C ARG A 59 -15.24 -6.58 0.81
N ARG A 60 -14.60 -7.68 0.38
CA ARG A 60 -15.08 -9.06 0.65
C ARG A 60 -14.99 -9.43 2.13
N PHE A 61 -14.06 -8.82 2.86
CA PHE A 61 -13.88 -9.04 4.30
C PHE A 61 -14.71 -8.08 5.16
N MET A 62 -15.38 -7.11 4.54
CA MET A 62 -16.22 -6.15 5.24
C MET A 62 -17.68 -6.58 5.30
N PRO A 63 -18.35 -6.35 6.44
CA PRO A 63 -19.80 -6.38 6.51
C PRO A 63 -20.45 -5.50 5.43
N ARG A 64 -21.52 -6.02 4.80
CA ARG A 64 -22.18 -5.34 3.67
C ARG A 64 -22.74 -3.95 3.99
N PHE A 65 -23.07 -3.69 5.26
CA PHE A 65 -23.61 -2.41 5.68
C PHE A 65 -22.54 -1.30 5.73
N LEU A 66 -21.27 -1.64 5.98
CA LEU A 66 -20.19 -0.65 6.16
C LEU A 66 -19.73 0.02 4.87
N TRP A 67 -19.88 -0.63 3.70
CA TRP A 67 -19.52 -0.02 2.42
C TRP A 67 -20.71 0.60 1.68
N LYS A 68 -21.95 0.32 2.12
CA LYS A 68 -23.18 0.87 1.53
C LYS A 68 -23.59 2.22 2.12
N THR A 69 -22.94 2.67 3.19
CA THR A 69 -23.18 3.95 3.88
C THR A 69 -22.72 5.20 3.12
N GLY A 70 -22.30 5.06 1.85
CA GLY A 70 -21.83 6.18 1.02
C GLY A 70 -20.39 6.61 1.29
N ILE A 71 -19.75 6.05 2.31
CA ILE A 71 -18.32 6.19 2.62
C ILE A 71 -17.69 4.80 2.53
N ASP A 72 -16.66 4.66 1.70
CA ASP A 72 -15.95 3.39 1.54
C ASP A 72 -14.83 3.28 2.59
N PHE A 73 -15.02 2.41 3.58
CA PHE A 73 -14.03 2.11 4.61
C PHE A 73 -13.08 0.96 4.25
N SER A 74 -13.23 0.32 3.08
CA SER A 74 -12.31 -0.74 2.62
C SER A 74 -10.83 -0.33 2.52
N PRO A 75 -10.48 0.95 2.25
CA PRO A 75 -9.10 1.41 2.31
C PRO A 75 -8.40 1.15 3.65
N ILE A 76 -9.14 1.13 4.77
CA ILE A 76 -8.56 0.86 6.10
C ILE A 76 -7.93 -0.53 6.16
N ILE A 77 -8.61 -1.54 5.60
CA ILE A 77 -8.08 -2.91 5.54
C ILE A 77 -6.82 -2.95 4.69
N VAL A 78 -6.81 -2.24 3.56
CA VAL A 78 -5.64 -2.21 2.67
C VAL A 78 -4.47 -1.50 3.34
N PHE A 79 -4.70 -0.36 4.00
CA PHE A 79 -3.67 0.32 4.78
C PHE A 79 -3.10 -0.57 5.87
N PHE A 80 -3.95 -1.27 6.62
CA PHE A 80 -3.50 -2.21 7.64
C PHE A 80 -2.59 -3.30 7.06
N VAL A 81 -2.99 -3.91 5.94
CA VAL A 81 -2.19 -4.95 5.27
C VAL A 81 -0.87 -4.39 4.75
N ILE A 82 -0.86 -3.20 4.15
CA ILE A 82 0.37 -2.57 3.66
C ILE A 82 1.32 -2.27 4.82
N ILE A 83 0.82 -1.66 5.91
CA ILE A 83 1.61 -1.36 7.10
C ILE A 83 2.18 -2.64 7.71
N LEU A 84 1.39 -3.71 7.76
CA LEU A 84 1.84 -5.00 8.26
C LEU A 84 2.95 -5.59 7.38
N ILE A 85 2.79 -5.56 6.06
CA ILE A 85 3.82 -6.04 5.13
C ILE A 85 5.09 -5.20 5.25
N ASP A 86 4.97 -3.87 5.26
CA ASP A 86 6.12 -2.98 5.42
C ASP A 86 6.82 -3.26 6.75
N THR A 87 6.09 -3.27 7.87
CA THR A 87 6.66 -3.48 9.20
C THR A 87 7.29 -4.86 9.36
N VAL A 88 6.70 -5.91 8.82
CA VAL A 88 7.21 -7.28 9.00
C VAL A 88 8.28 -7.60 7.96
N LEU A 89 7.95 -7.53 6.67
CA LEU A 89 8.83 -7.98 5.59
C LEU A 89 10.03 -7.06 5.43
N VAL A 90 9.84 -5.74 5.41
CA VAL A 90 10.96 -4.80 5.19
C VAL A 90 11.93 -4.83 6.36
N ASN A 91 11.43 -4.82 7.60
CA ASN A 91 12.31 -4.89 8.76
C ASN A 91 13.06 -6.22 8.83
N LEU A 92 12.41 -7.35 8.49
CA LEU A 92 13.09 -8.64 8.41
C LEU A 92 14.23 -8.61 7.39
N LEU A 93 13.99 -8.11 6.18
CA LEU A 93 15.02 -7.97 5.15
C LEU A 93 16.15 -7.03 5.59
N ARG A 94 15.80 -5.91 6.23
CA ARG A 94 16.77 -4.95 6.75
C ARG A 94 17.65 -5.59 7.84
N ASP A 95 17.05 -6.31 8.78
CA ASP A 95 17.76 -7.01 9.85
C ASP A 95 18.71 -8.09 9.31
N TRP A 96 18.29 -8.79 8.26
CA TRP A 96 19.16 -9.76 7.59
C TRP A 96 20.33 -9.06 6.90
N GLY A 97 20.04 -7.97 6.20
CA GLY A 97 21.07 -7.16 5.56
C GLY A 97 22.08 -6.59 6.57
N THR A 98 21.63 -6.09 7.72
CA THR A 98 22.52 -5.55 8.76
C THR A 98 23.38 -6.62 9.41
N ARG A 99 22.85 -7.81 9.67
CA ARG A 99 23.64 -8.95 10.18
C ARG A 99 24.76 -9.35 9.23
N LEU A 100 24.56 -9.25 7.92
CA LEU A 100 25.58 -9.53 6.90
C LEU A 100 26.64 -8.44 6.76
N LEU A 101 26.40 -7.25 7.31
CA LEU A 101 27.37 -6.16 7.40
C LEU A 101 28.28 -6.29 8.62
N LEU A 102 27.81 -6.95 9.68
CA LEU A 102 28.62 -7.24 10.86
C LEU A 102 29.59 -8.38 10.53
N PRO A 103 30.87 -8.27 10.95
CA PRO A 103 31.89 -9.30 10.74
C PRO A 103 31.64 -10.56 11.58
#